data_AF-A0A3R7H7A6-F1
#
_entry.id   AF-A0A3R7H7A6-F1
#
_cell.length_a   1.000
_cell.length_b   1.000
_cell.length_c   1.000
_cell.angle_alpha   90.00
_cell.angle_beta   90.00
_cell.angle_gamma   90.00
#
_symmetry.space_group_name_H-M   'P 1'
#
loop_
_entity.id
_entity.type
_entity.pdbx_description
1 polymer ?
#
loop_
_entity_poly.entity_id
_entity_poly.type
_entity_poly.pdbx_seq_one_letter_code
_entity_poly.pdbx_strand_id
1 'polypeptide(L)'
;MKDTAAILPTASPAAPKRSGRRPSVFWVSFTTESQPYKQREATCRHCHDLVRAPENRQARQALEQLFPANYFHGCMKDALLTLVHHFFVPSAAVGVDSNTTTPFFPELQQFALECKDLVVFLPPNKPSYYRKSSNSESAMHVKATRVLSVEEGFTAIIQAEAFLDKEGVLHQLIPVTSNGIGSGGVSNMYDLANFTPMQRKLIEHVRAPHFLAKLRKYLEVLRPVHVLLEEFCCDAKCGAQPLSEVYPSFTRLTGQFTSSPLLVPEEKVQLQALVRQQYENMLGPAHLLANLLDPVFVGQDFPADLKVDVENKLLSSVNANGTARTKTETEALYMQYTDFQIAARHQKTSNADSFVFRMLKERKKSPLQYWLLDGLKWPELQAVACRVFSMSACIASSSDLFSHTRVSPRVLRDKLELRTIEKLAYVRANAMQLQLAEGSCSGAMSLGLYSLQDDQDADDLMDFDIS
;
A
#
# COMPACT_ATOMS: atom_id res chain seq x y z
N MET A 1 -51.02 -10.32 51.93
CA MET A 1 -51.16 -9.16 51.02
C MET A 1 -50.13 -8.15 51.47
N LYS A 2 -48.98 -8.16 50.80
CA LYS A 2 -48.47 -7.06 49.96
C LYS A 2 -48.09 -5.82 50.78
N ASP A 3 -46.81 -5.72 51.10
CA ASP A 3 -46.06 -4.48 50.90
C ASP A 3 -44.61 -4.80 50.59
N THR A 4 -44.25 -4.47 49.34
CA THR A 4 -42.98 -4.78 48.68
C THR A 4 -42.11 -3.54 48.80
N ALA A 5 -41.10 -3.57 49.68
CA ALA A 5 -40.08 -2.54 49.74
C ALA A 5 -39.08 -2.74 48.59
N ALA A 6 -38.91 -1.69 47.79
CA ALA A 6 -38.05 -1.63 46.62
C ALA A 6 -36.56 -1.77 47.01
N ILE A 7 -35.88 -2.77 46.43
CA ILE A 7 -34.43 -2.87 46.41
C ILE A 7 -33.96 -2.38 45.03
N LEU A 8 -33.29 -1.22 45.00
CA LEU A 8 -32.60 -0.68 43.83
C LEU A 8 -31.42 -1.60 43.45
N PRO A 9 -31.26 -1.99 42.18
CA PRO A 9 -30.06 -2.66 41.73
C PRO A 9 -28.89 -1.67 41.62
N THR A 10 -27.83 -1.95 42.36
CA THR A 10 -26.51 -1.31 42.27
C THR A 10 -25.97 -1.37 40.84
N ALA A 11 -25.68 -0.19 40.27
CA ALA A 11 -25.03 -0.05 38.97
C ALA A 11 -23.63 -0.68 39.01
N SER A 12 -23.41 -1.69 38.17
CA SER A 12 -22.11 -2.31 37.96
C SER A 12 -21.18 -1.33 37.22
N PRO A 13 -19.91 -1.14 37.63
CA PRO A 13 -18.99 -0.21 36.99
C PRO A 13 -18.66 -0.69 35.57
N ALA A 14 -18.93 0.16 34.58
CA ALA A 14 -18.66 -0.11 33.18
C ALA A 14 -17.17 -0.43 32.95
N ALA A 15 -16.90 -1.61 32.38
CA ALA A 15 -15.55 -2.03 32.02
C ALA A 15 -14.92 -1.04 31.00
N PRO A 16 -13.63 -0.69 31.16
CA PRO A 16 -12.97 0.26 30.27
C PRO A 16 -12.88 -0.28 28.84
N LYS A 17 -13.33 0.52 27.87
CA LYS A 17 -13.19 0.24 26.43
C LYS A 17 -11.71 0.22 26.07
N ARG A 18 -11.13 -0.97 25.91
CA ARG A 18 -9.77 -1.17 25.39
C ARG A 18 -9.75 -0.84 23.89
N SER A 19 -9.09 0.25 23.50
CA SER A 19 -8.79 0.54 22.09
C SER A 19 -7.57 -0.30 21.65
N GLY A 20 -7.84 -1.49 21.10
CA GLY A 20 -6.82 -2.31 20.45
C GLY A 20 -6.67 -1.92 18.98
N ARG A 21 -5.44 -1.96 18.47
CA ARG A 21 -5.13 -1.85 17.04
C ARG A 21 -5.85 -2.98 16.28
N ARG A 22 -6.56 -2.68 15.19
CA ARG A 22 -7.17 -3.73 14.36
C ARG A 22 -6.05 -4.60 13.76
N PRO A 23 -6.09 -5.94 13.92
CA PRO A 23 -5.14 -6.84 13.28
C PRO A 23 -5.29 -6.78 11.76
N SER A 24 -4.25 -7.22 11.05
CA SER A 24 -4.23 -7.23 9.59
C SER A 24 -5.45 -7.98 9.02
N VAL A 25 -5.95 -7.56 7.85
CA VAL A 25 -7.07 -8.23 7.15
C VAL A 25 -6.79 -9.71 6.93
N PHE A 26 -5.51 -10.06 6.80
CA PHE A 26 -5.00 -11.43 6.76
C PHE A 26 -5.41 -12.27 7.99
N TRP A 27 -5.48 -11.69 9.19
CA TRP A 27 -5.93 -12.38 10.40
C TRP A 27 -7.41 -12.80 10.34
N VAL A 28 -8.24 -12.01 9.65
CA VAL A 28 -9.68 -12.29 9.47
C VAL A 28 -9.90 -13.53 8.60
N SER A 29 -9.01 -13.81 7.63
CA SER A 29 -9.14 -14.99 6.77
C SER A 29 -8.88 -16.33 7.49
N PHE A 30 -8.26 -16.32 8.68
CA PHE A 30 -7.89 -17.54 9.39
C PHE A 30 -8.88 -17.98 10.46
N THR A 31 -10.02 -17.32 10.67
CA THR A 31 -10.92 -17.66 11.79
C THR A 31 -12.39 -17.54 11.42
N THR A 32 -13.23 -18.35 12.07
CA THR A 32 -14.69 -18.31 11.96
C THR A 32 -15.33 -17.31 12.94
N GLU A 33 -14.50 -16.68 13.78
CA GLU A 33 -14.89 -15.61 14.70
C GLU A 33 -15.51 -14.43 13.93
N SER A 34 -16.64 -13.92 14.42
CA SER A 34 -17.31 -12.75 13.82
C SER A 34 -16.60 -11.44 14.10
N GLN A 35 -15.77 -11.38 15.15
CA GLN A 35 -15.02 -10.20 15.58
C GLN A 35 -13.57 -10.53 16.00
N PRO A 36 -12.74 -11.08 15.10
CA PRO A 36 -11.41 -11.57 15.44
C PRO A 36 -10.46 -10.45 15.86
N TYR A 37 -10.79 -9.20 15.54
CA TYR A 37 -10.08 -7.99 15.98
C TYR A 37 -10.20 -7.67 17.47
N LYS A 38 -11.14 -8.31 18.18
CA LYS A 38 -11.28 -8.18 19.64
C LYS A 38 -10.55 -9.29 20.40
N GLN A 39 -10.13 -10.34 19.70
CA GLN A 39 -9.56 -11.52 20.31
C GLN A 39 -8.04 -11.53 20.13
N ARG A 40 -7.32 -11.85 21.21
CA ARG A 40 -5.86 -12.06 21.16
C ARG A 40 -5.49 -13.45 20.66
N GLU A 41 -6.48 -14.32 20.45
CA GLU A 41 -6.33 -15.71 20.05
C GLU A 41 -7.51 -16.06 19.13
N ALA A 42 -7.27 -16.84 18.09
CA ALA A 42 -8.31 -17.25 17.15
C ALA A 42 -7.98 -18.63 16.58
N THR A 43 -8.98 -19.48 16.44
CA THR A 43 -8.80 -20.84 15.90
C THR A 43 -8.59 -20.79 14.39
N CYS A 44 -7.48 -21.33 13.90
CA CYS A 44 -7.13 -21.42 12.49
C CYS A 44 -8.19 -22.21 11.72
N ARG A 45 -8.68 -21.67 10.62
CA ARG A 45 -9.68 -22.30 9.75
C ARG A 45 -9.14 -23.49 8.96
N HIS A 46 -7.81 -23.58 8.81
CA HIS A 46 -7.16 -24.63 8.04
C HIS A 46 -6.69 -25.81 8.88
N CYS A 47 -6.12 -25.56 10.06
CA CYS A 47 -5.59 -26.62 10.93
C CYS A 47 -6.35 -26.78 12.26
N HIS A 48 -7.35 -25.94 12.53
CA HIS A 48 -8.11 -25.92 13.79
C HIS A 48 -7.28 -25.65 15.06
N ASP A 49 -6.01 -25.24 14.92
CA ASP A 49 -5.17 -24.86 16.05
C ASP A 49 -5.43 -23.42 16.52
N LEU A 50 -5.16 -23.16 17.80
CA LEU A 50 -5.28 -21.83 18.39
C LEU A 50 -4.09 -20.95 17.96
N VAL A 51 -4.35 -19.91 17.16
CA VAL A 51 -3.34 -18.95 16.72
C VAL A 51 -3.51 -17.67 17.53
N ARG A 52 -2.48 -17.27 18.29
CA ARG A 52 -2.47 -15.98 19.00
C ARG A 52 -2.25 -14.86 18.01
N ALA A 53 -2.92 -13.72 18.14
CA ALA A 53 -2.70 -12.51 17.38
C ALA A 53 -1.49 -11.77 17.96
N PRO A 54 -0.31 -11.84 17.33
CA PRO A 54 0.86 -11.15 17.82
C PRO A 54 1.23 -10.08 16.78
N GLU A 55 2.31 -9.34 17.04
CA GLU A 55 2.94 -8.51 16.02
C GLU A 55 3.20 -9.35 14.76
N ASN A 56 3.01 -8.76 13.57
CA ASN A 56 2.99 -9.43 12.25
C ASN A 56 4.13 -10.45 12.03
N ARG A 57 5.26 -10.30 12.72
CA ARG A 57 6.41 -11.22 12.64
C ARG A 57 6.17 -12.59 13.28
N GLN A 58 5.60 -12.66 14.48
CA GLN A 58 5.41 -13.94 15.19
C GLN A 58 4.30 -14.78 14.55
N ALA A 59 3.21 -14.15 14.08
CA ALA A 59 2.17 -14.83 13.33
C ALA A 59 2.74 -15.44 12.04
N ARG A 60 3.61 -14.70 11.36
CA ARG A 60 4.29 -15.19 10.16
C ARG A 60 5.19 -16.38 10.45
N GLN A 61 5.97 -16.33 11.52
CA GLN A 61 6.81 -17.45 11.94
C GLN A 61 5.98 -18.71 12.24
N ALA A 62 4.83 -18.58 12.90
CA ALA A 62 3.92 -19.69 13.14
C ALA A 62 3.36 -20.26 11.82
N LEU A 63 3.01 -19.40 10.87
CA LEU A 63 2.52 -19.84 9.56
C LEU A 63 3.60 -20.50 8.69
N GLU A 64 4.84 -20.03 8.76
CA GLU A 64 5.99 -20.68 8.11
C GLU A 64 6.19 -22.11 8.63
N GLN A 65 5.91 -22.36 9.92
CA GLN A 65 5.98 -23.70 10.50
C GLN A 65 4.81 -24.60 10.05
N LEU A 66 3.60 -24.05 9.96
CA LEU A 66 2.40 -24.79 9.53
C LEU A 66 2.38 -25.07 8.02
N PHE A 67 2.96 -24.18 7.22
CA PHE A 67 2.94 -24.24 5.76
C PHE A 67 4.36 -24.04 5.19
N PRO A 68 5.27 -25.01 5.37
CA PRO A 68 6.68 -24.86 5.01
C PRO A 68 6.93 -24.69 3.50
N ALA A 69 5.97 -25.07 2.65
CA ALA A 69 6.03 -24.87 1.19
C ALA A 69 5.73 -23.42 0.76
N ASN A 70 5.17 -22.61 1.66
CA ASN A 70 4.73 -21.26 1.37
C ASN A 70 5.71 -20.23 1.94
N TYR A 71 5.92 -19.15 1.20
CA TYR A 71 6.67 -18.00 1.67
C TYR A 71 5.70 -16.91 2.06
N PHE A 72 5.82 -16.41 3.29
CA PHE A 72 4.95 -15.37 3.81
C PHE A 72 5.66 -14.03 3.87
N HIS A 73 4.92 -12.95 3.64
CA HIS A 73 5.42 -11.58 3.71
C HIS A 73 4.30 -10.59 4.01
N GLY A 74 4.66 -9.40 4.50
CA GLY A 74 3.72 -8.30 4.68
C GLY A 74 3.46 -7.52 3.39
N CYS A 75 2.38 -6.77 3.36
CA CYS A 75 2.00 -5.92 2.24
C CYS A 75 2.79 -4.60 2.25
N MET A 76 3.44 -4.26 1.13
CA MET A 76 4.20 -3.01 0.98
C MET A 76 3.29 -1.77 1.07
N LYS A 77 2.12 -1.80 0.41
CA LYS A 77 1.11 -0.75 0.51
C LYS A 77 0.71 -0.49 1.97
N ASP A 78 0.40 -1.53 2.73
CA ASP A 78 -0.01 -1.38 4.13
C ASP A 78 1.11 -0.82 5.01
N ALA A 79 2.36 -1.24 4.76
CA ALA A 79 3.53 -0.73 5.48
C ALA A 79 3.74 0.78 5.21
N LEU A 80 3.63 1.21 3.95
CA LEU A 80 3.74 2.62 3.56
C LEU A 80 2.58 3.45 4.12
N LEU A 81 1.34 2.94 4.05
CA LEU A 81 0.17 3.62 4.62
C LEU A 81 0.26 3.72 6.15
N THR A 82 0.79 2.70 6.82
CA THR A 82 1.06 2.72 8.26
C THR A 82 2.15 3.73 8.60
N LEU A 83 3.19 3.86 7.76
CA LEU A 83 4.20 4.89 7.91
C LEU A 83 3.59 6.30 7.81
N VAL A 84 2.75 6.54 6.79
CA VAL A 84 1.99 7.81 6.66
C VAL A 84 1.16 8.06 7.91
N HIS A 85 0.45 7.04 8.41
CA HIS A 85 -0.33 7.15 9.64
C HIS A 85 0.51 7.62 10.83
N HIS A 86 1.71 7.09 11.01
CA HIS A 86 2.59 7.50 12.11
C HIS A 86 3.12 8.94 11.97
N PHE A 87 3.16 9.50 10.76
CA PHE A 87 3.51 10.92 10.59
C PHE A 87 2.44 11.84 11.14
N PHE A 88 1.17 11.51 10.90
CA PHE A 88 0.03 12.32 11.29
C PHE A 88 -0.45 12.04 12.71
N VAL A 89 -0.51 10.77 13.11
CA VAL A 89 -1.09 10.35 14.38
C VAL A 89 0.00 9.79 15.29
N PRO A 90 0.13 10.32 16.52
CA PRO A 90 1.06 9.78 17.49
C PRO A 90 0.79 8.31 17.78
N SER A 91 1.82 7.46 17.73
CA SER A 91 1.70 6.07 18.18
C SER A 91 1.83 6.05 19.70
N ALA A 92 0.83 5.49 20.40
CA ALA A 92 0.97 5.21 21.83
C ALA A 92 2.07 4.15 22.01
N ALA A 93 3.25 4.56 22.46
CA ALA A 93 4.28 3.62 22.87
C ALA A 93 3.72 2.77 24.01
N VAL A 94 3.84 1.44 23.88
CA VAL A 94 3.52 0.52 24.97
C VAL A 94 4.51 0.78 26.10
N GLY A 95 4.04 1.39 27.19
CA GLY A 95 4.79 1.49 28.45
C GLY A 95 5.27 2.88 28.90
N VAL A 96 4.81 3.98 28.30
CA VAL A 96 5.06 5.33 28.83
C VAL A 96 3.74 6.06 29.06
N ASP A 97 3.60 6.68 30.22
CA ASP A 97 2.37 7.33 30.70
C ASP A 97 1.71 8.21 29.64
N SER A 98 0.41 7.99 29.49
CA SER A 98 -0.45 8.32 28.35
C SER A 98 -0.86 9.78 28.23
N ASN A 99 0.00 10.77 28.54
CA ASN A 99 -0.43 12.17 28.59
C ASN A 99 0.22 13.16 27.61
N THR A 100 1.22 12.77 26.82
CA THR A 100 1.75 13.66 25.76
C THR A 100 2.33 12.86 24.60
N THR A 101 1.48 12.28 23.78
CA THR A 101 1.91 11.77 22.47
C THR A 101 1.72 12.88 21.44
N THR A 102 2.78 13.65 21.18
CA THR A 102 2.80 14.65 20.10
C THR A 102 3.01 13.97 18.75
N PRO A 103 2.34 14.42 17.67
CA PRO A 103 2.58 13.88 16.33
C PRO A 103 4.02 14.17 15.91
N PHE A 104 4.56 13.37 14.97
CA PHE A 104 5.95 13.49 14.49
C PHE A 104 6.32 14.93 14.12
N PHE A 105 5.37 15.65 13.51
CA PHE A 105 5.41 17.08 13.34
C PHE A 105 4.20 17.71 14.06
N PRO A 106 4.40 18.49 15.14
CA PRO A 106 3.33 19.12 15.91
C PRO A 106 2.34 19.93 15.06
N GLU A 107 2.84 20.57 14.00
CA GLU A 107 2.05 21.44 13.12
C GLU A 107 1.53 20.76 11.85
N LEU A 108 1.96 19.52 11.55
CA LEU A 108 1.63 18.86 10.29
C LEU A 108 0.12 18.68 10.10
N GLN A 109 -0.60 18.34 11.17
CA GLN A 109 -2.05 18.17 11.10
C GLN A 109 -2.77 19.46 10.71
N GLN A 110 -2.37 20.58 11.32
CA GLN A 110 -2.93 21.90 11.06
C GLN A 110 -2.57 22.41 9.67
N PHE A 111 -1.33 22.16 9.24
CA PHE A 111 -0.88 22.49 7.90
C PHE A 111 -1.58 21.65 6.82
N ALA A 112 -1.85 20.37 7.08
CA ALA A 112 -2.61 19.53 6.16
C ALA A 112 -4.04 20.04 5.94
N LEU A 113 -4.69 20.53 7.00
CA LEU A 113 -6.00 21.17 6.89
C LEU A 113 -5.94 22.46 6.07
N GLU A 114 -4.90 23.26 6.27
CA GLU A 114 -4.66 24.47 5.49
C GLU A 114 -4.46 24.12 3.99
N CYS A 115 -3.63 23.13 3.68
CA CYS A 115 -3.50 22.60 2.32
C CYS A 115 -4.85 22.11 1.78
N LYS A 116 -5.66 21.43 2.59
CA LYS A 116 -6.97 20.91 2.17
C LYS A 116 -7.94 22.01 1.75
N ASP A 117 -7.94 23.12 2.48
CA ASP A 117 -8.74 24.30 2.15
C ASP A 117 -8.22 24.99 0.87
N LEU A 118 -6.92 24.93 0.60
CA LEU A 118 -6.27 25.58 -0.54
C LEU A 118 -6.39 24.77 -1.85
N VAL A 119 -6.29 23.44 -1.80
CA VAL A 119 -6.29 22.60 -3.02
C VAL A 119 -7.62 22.63 -3.78
N VAL A 120 -8.71 23.11 -3.15
CA VAL A 120 -10.00 23.35 -3.81
C VAL A 120 -9.89 24.41 -4.93
N PHE A 121 -8.90 25.31 -4.83
CA PHE A 121 -8.65 26.32 -5.85
C PHE A 121 -7.79 25.82 -7.02
N LEU A 122 -7.21 24.62 -6.91
CA LEU A 122 -6.48 24.02 -8.02
C LEU A 122 -7.46 23.35 -9.00
N PRO A 123 -7.16 23.32 -10.31
CA PRO A 123 -7.93 22.52 -11.24
C PRO A 123 -7.96 21.05 -10.77
N PRO A 124 -9.01 20.28 -11.09
CA PRO A 124 -9.10 18.88 -10.70
C PRO A 124 -7.92 18.10 -11.27
N ASN A 125 -6.88 17.93 -10.45
CA ASN A 125 -5.72 17.12 -10.78
C ASN A 125 -6.10 15.63 -10.75
N LYS A 126 -5.29 14.81 -11.43
CA LYS A 126 -5.43 13.35 -11.41
C LYS A 126 -5.66 12.89 -9.96
N PRO A 127 -6.61 11.98 -9.71
CA PRO A 127 -6.87 11.49 -8.37
C PRO A 127 -5.57 10.89 -7.82
N SER A 128 -5.12 11.37 -6.65
CA SER A 128 -4.04 10.71 -5.91
C SER A 128 -4.47 9.27 -5.66
N TYR A 129 -3.58 8.31 -5.93
CA TYR A 129 -3.83 6.87 -5.74
C TYR A 129 -4.07 6.46 -4.28
N TYR A 130 -3.88 7.41 -3.35
CA TYR A 130 -4.48 7.32 -2.04
C TYR A 130 -6.00 7.57 -2.19
N ARG A 131 -6.71 6.53 -2.65
CA ARG A 131 -8.18 6.55 -2.77
C ARG A 131 -8.78 5.26 -2.25
N LYS A 132 -9.45 5.40 -1.09
CA LYS A 132 -10.45 4.52 -0.44
C LYS A 132 -9.90 3.31 0.33
N SER A 133 -9.53 3.56 1.59
CA SER A 133 -9.95 2.67 2.68
C SER A 133 -10.94 3.41 3.58
N SER A 134 -12.23 3.26 3.30
CA SER A 134 -13.27 3.80 4.17
C SER A 134 -13.39 2.95 5.44
N ASN A 135 -12.50 3.19 6.40
CA ASN A 135 -12.70 2.82 7.79
C ASN A 135 -12.59 4.09 8.63
N SER A 136 -13.65 4.39 9.37
CA SER A 136 -13.85 5.56 10.22
C SER A 136 -12.95 5.59 11.47
N GLU A 137 -11.74 5.04 11.41
CA GLU A 137 -10.83 4.93 12.57
C GLU A 137 -9.51 5.69 12.41
N SER A 138 -9.26 6.31 11.25
CA SER A 138 -8.06 7.11 10.99
C SER A 138 -8.37 8.61 10.86
N ALA A 139 -9.20 9.09 11.79
CA ALA A 139 -9.59 10.49 11.89
C ALA A 139 -8.53 11.30 12.67
N MET A 140 -7.92 12.26 11.99
CA MET A 140 -7.06 13.29 12.58
C MET A 140 -7.94 14.42 13.12
N HIS A 141 -7.83 14.68 14.42
CA HIS A 141 -8.56 15.77 15.07
C HIS A 141 -7.72 17.04 14.99
N VAL A 142 -8.07 17.94 14.06
CA VAL A 142 -7.31 19.19 13.87
C VAL A 142 -7.89 20.32 14.74
N LYS A 143 -9.21 20.40 14.85
CA LYS A 143 -9.96 21.27 15.79
C LYS A 143 -11.26 20.56 16.20
N ALA A 144 -11.89 21.00 17.30
CA ALA A 144 -13.14 20.39 17.82
C ALA A 144 -14.30 20.27 16.80
N THR A 145 -14.25 21.03 15.70
CA THR A 145 -15.30 21.10 14.67
C THR A 145 -14.85 20.65 13.26
N ARG A 146 -13.57 20.31 13.06
CA ARG A 146 -13.05 19.88 11.75
C ARG A 146 -12.20 18.62 11.88
N VAL A 147 -12.70 17.56 11.27
CA VAL A 147 -12.07 16.24 11.21
C VAL A 147 -11.55 16.01 9.80
N LEU A 148 -10.29 15.61 9.69
CA LEU A 148 -9.67 15.22 8.42
C LEU A 148 -9.17 13.78 8.58
N SER A 149 -9.34 12.92 7.58
CA SER A 149 -8.66 11.62 7.62
C SER A 149 -7.16 11.79 7.33
N VAL A 150 -6.34 10.84 7.79
CA VAL A 150 -4.89 10.78 7.43
C VAL A 150 -4.71 10.78 5.91
N GLU A 151 -5.57 10.05 5.20
CA GLU A 151 -5.67 10.01 3.73
C GLU A 151 -5.83 11.40 3.13
N GLU A 152 -6.87 12.12 3.56
CA GLU A 152 -7.16 13.44 3.02
C GLU A 152 -6.06 14.46 3.35
N GLY A 153 -5.44 14.36 4.54
CA GLY A 153 -4.33 15.21 4.92
C GLY A 153 -3.07 14.94 4.08
N PHE A 154 -2.72 13.67 3.90
CA PHE A 154 -1.62 13.26 3.04
C PHE A 154 -1.82 13.74 1.60
N THR A 155 -2.97 13.43 1.00
CA THR A 155 -3.29 13.84 -0.37
C THR A 155 -3.31 15.36 -0.53
N ALA A 156 -3.85 16.10 0.45
CA ALA A 156 -3.88 17.56 0.38
C ALA A 156 -2.49 18.18 0.33
N ILE A 157 -1.52 17.68 1.13
CA ILE A 157 -0.15 18.20 1.09
C ILE A 157 0.55 17.85 -0.23
N ILE A 158 0.37 16.61 -0.72
CA ILE A 158 0.91 16.21 -2.02
C ILE A 158 0.35 17.09 -3.15
N GLN A 159 -0.96 17.34 -3.17
CA GLN A 159 -1.58 18.21 -4.17
C GLN A 159 -1.15 19.68 -4.04
N ALA A 160 -0.89 20.14 -2.82
CA ALA A 160 -0.37 21.48 -2.55
C ALA A 160 1.03 21.70 -3.13
N GLU A 161 1.75 20.66 -3.57
CA GLU A 161 3.01 20.80 -4.32
C GLU A 161 2.89 21.75 -5.51
N ALA A 162 1.72 21.80 -6.17
CA ALA A 162 1.45 22.75 -7.25
C ALA A 162 1.74 24.20 -6.84
N PHE A 163 1.55 24.58 -5.56
CA PHE A 163 1.82 25.92 -5.06
C PHE A 163 3.31 26.32 -5.05
N LEU A 164 4.24 25.36 -5.25
CA LEU A 164 5.66 25.67 -5.42
C LEU A 164 5.95 26.31 -6.79
N ASP A 165 5.11 26.06 -7.80
CA ASP A 165 5.20 26.68 -9.11
C ASP A 165 4.50 28.06 -9.08
N LYS A 166 5.29 29.10 -8.77
CA LYS A 166 4.80 30.47 -8.59
C LYS A 166 4.09 31.04 -9.82
N GLU A 167 4.45 30.58 -11.02
CA GLU A 167 3.91 31.09 -12.29
C GLU A 167 2.73 30.23 -12.75
N GLY A 168 2.86 28.90 -12.71
CA GLY A 168 1.79 27.98 -13.08
C GLY A 168 0.53 28.15 -12.23
N VAL A 169 0.67 28.44 -10.94
CA VAL A 169 -0.45 28.67 -10.02
C VAL A 169 -1.23 29.93 -10.38
N LEU A 170 -0.56 31.02 -10.79
CA LEU A 170 -1.27 32.23 -11.22
C LEU A 170 -2.05 31.96 -12.49
N HIS A 171 -1.45 31.28 -13.47
CA HIS A 171 -2.15 30.89 -14.69
C HIS A 171 -3.36 29.99 -14.43
N GLN A 172 -3.34 29.17 -13.37
CA GLN A 172 -4.40 28.23 -13.01
C GLN A 172 -5.51 28.83 -12.13
N LEU A 173 -5.18 29.77 -11.25
CA LEU A 173 -6.14 30.47 -10.38
C LEU A 173 -6.92 31.57 -11.10
N ILE A 174 -6.52 31.92 -12.32
CA ILE A 174 -7.07 33.01 -13.13
C ILE A 174 -7.75 32.41 -14.37
N PRO A 175 -9.09 32.41 -14.46
CA PRO A 175 -9.76 32.15 -15.72
C PRO A 175 -9.41 33.30 -16.66
N VAL A 176 -8.63 33.03 -17.71
CA VAL A 176 -8.45 34.00 -18.79
C VAL A 176 -9.80 34.15 -19.48
N THR A 177 -10.58 35.18 -19.12
CA THR A 177 -11.72 35.58 -19.94
C THR A 177 -11.17 36.16 -21.23
N SER A 178 -11.36 35.45 -22.35
CA SER A 178 -10.87 35.76 -23.68
C SER A 178 -11.44 37.05 -24.32
N ASN A 179 -12.03 37.96 -23.54
CA ASN A 179 -12.74 39.13 -24.06
C ASN A 179 -11.93 40.43 -23.95
N GLY A 180 -10.63 40.38 -24.21
CA GLY A 180 -9.79 41.58 -24.16
C GLY A 180 -8.36 41.41 -24.65
N ILE A 181 -8.15 40.78 -25.81
CA ILE A 181 -6.84 40.86 -26.48
C ILE A 181 -6.77 42.23 -27.18
N GLY A 182 -6.49 43.27 -26.40
CA GLY A 182 -5.91 44.51 -26.87
C GLY A 182 -4.39 44.35 -26.93
N SER A 183 -3.80 44.73 -28.05
CA SER A 183 -2.40 44.52 -28.45
C SER A 183 -1.35 45.27 -27.59
N GLY A 184 -1.29 45.00 -26.29
CA GLY A 184 -0.29 45.51 -25.35
C GLY A 184 0.37 44.38 -24.57
N GLY A 185 1.71 44.42 -24.47
CA GLY A 185 2.57 43.32 -24.04
C GLY A 185 2.12 42.49 -22.83
N VAL A 186 2.47 41.21 -22.88
CA VAL A 186 2.27 40.12 -21.89
C VAL A 186 2.79 40.46 -20.48
N SER A 187 3.50 41.58 -20.32
CA SER A 187 4.16 41.98 -19.08
C SER A 187 3.23 42.58 -18.01
N ASN A 188 1.98 42.97 -18.34
CA ASN A 188 1.03 43.59 -17.39
C ASN A 188 -0.18 42.70 -17.00
N MET A 189 -0.17 41.41 -17.38
CA MET A 189 -1.32 40.52 -17.18
C MET A 189 -1.57 40.10 -15.71
N TYR A 190 -0.65 40.43 -14.79
CA TYR A 190 -0.68 40.02 -13.39
C TYR A 190 -0.71 41.18 -12.40
N ASP A 191 -1.29 42.32 -12.79
CA ASP A 191 -1.47 43.42 -11.84
C ASP A 191 -2.42 42.98 -10.71
N LEU A 192 -1.90 42.95 -9.47
CA LEU A 192 -2.62 42.48 -8.29
C LEU A 192 -3.91 43.28 -8.04
N ALA A 193 -4.00 44.48 -8.62
CA ALA A 193 -5.15 45.36 -8.61
C ALA A 193 -6.41 44.72 -9.24
N ASN A 194 -6.26 43.82 -10.23
CA ASN A 194 -7.37 43.21 -10.96
C ASN A 194 -7.96 41.97 -10.28
N PHE A 195 -7.39 41.52 -9.16
CA PHE A 195 -7.91 40.38 -8.41
C PHE A 195 -8.97 40.78 -7.39
N THR A 196 -9.92 39.88 -7.17
CA THR A 196 -10.81 39.99 -6.02
C THR A 196 -9.99 40.03 -4.72
N PRO A 197 -10.47 40.69 -3.65
CA PRO A 197 -9.77 40.73 -2.37
C PRO A 197 -9.43 39.34 -1.80
N MET A 198 -10.28 38.34 -2.10
CA MET A 198 -10.06 36.96 -1.71
C MET A 198 -8.92 36.29 -2.49
N GLN A 199 -8.88 36.46 -3.81
CA GLN A 199 -7.78 35.95 -4.66
C GLN A 199 -6.44 36.59 -4.28
N ARG A 200 -6.43 37.90 -3.99
CA ARG A 200 -5.21 38.60 -3.56
C ARG A 200 -4.67 38.01 -2.25
N LYS A 201 -5.52 37.85 -1.24
CA LYS A 201 -5.16 37.22 0.04
C LYS A 201 -4.67 35.79 -0.14
N LEU A 202 -5.33 35.01 -1.01
CA LEU A 202 -4.91 33.64 -1.34
C LEU A 202 -3.50 33.62 -1.94
N ILE A 203 -3.24 34.48 -2.93
CA ILE A 203 -1.94 34.60 -3.61
C ILE A 203 -0.85 35.03 -2.63
N GLU A 204 -1.12 36.04 -1.80
CA GLU A 204 -0.21 36.51 -0.76
C GLU A 204 0.14 35.39 0.22
N HIS A 205 -0.87 34.62 0.63
CA HIS A 205 -0.73 33.51 1.56
C HIS A 205 0.12 32.36 1.00
N VAL A 206 -0.24 31.83 -0.17
CA VAL A 206 0.48 30.68 -0.77
C VAL A 206 1.90 31.05 -1.24
N ARG A 207 2.16 32.35 -1.48
CA ARG A 207 3.51 32.85 -1.80
C ARG A 207 4.34 33.22 -0.57
N ALA A 208 3.73 33.21 0.61
CA ALA A 208 4.44 33.62 1.82
C ALA A 208 5.63 32.67 2.07
N PRO A 209 6.84 33.21 2.38
CA PRO A 209 8.03 32.39 2.53
C PRO A 209 7.90 31.27 3.57
N HIS A 210 7.16 31.53 4.65
CA HIS A 210 6.92 30.56 5.72
C HIS A 210 6.04 29.39 5.25
N PHE A 211 5.00 29.67 4.46
CA PHE A 211 4.13 28.63 3.89
C PHE A 211 4.93 27.72 2.96
N LEU A 212 5.69 28.33 2.03
CA LEU A 212 6.52 27.58 1.07
C LEU A 212 7.63 26.78 1.76
N ALA A 213 8.23 27.31 2.84
CA ALA A 213 9.22 26.58 3.63
C ALA A 213 8.61 25.35 4.32
N LYS A 214 7.44 25.48 4.94
CA LYS A 214 6.70 24.36 5.54
C LYS A 214 6.30 23.31 4.50
N LEU A 215 5.75 23.76 3.37
CA LEU A 215 5.37 22.89 2.27
C LEU A 215 6.56 22.04 1.77
N ARG A 216 7.70 22.68 1.50
CA ARG A 216 8.93 21.96 1.09
C ARG A 216 9.38 20.96 2.14
N LYS A 217 9.40 21.36 3.42
CA LYS A 217 9.81 20.48 4.52
C LYS A 217 8.92 19.25 4.63
N TYR A 218 7.59 19.38 4.52
CA TYR A 218 6.70 18.23 4.61
C TYR A 218 6.72 17.36 3.34
N LEU A 219 6.87 17.96 2.16
CA LEU A 219 7.04 17.20 0.91
C LEU A 219 8.33 16.36 0.93
N GLU A 220 9.38 16.82 1.61
CA GLU A 220 10.62 16.06 1.80
C GLU A 220 10.39 14.70 2.48
N VAL A 221 9.38 14.61 3.35
CA VAL A 221 9.02 13.36 4.06
C VAL A 221 7.94 12.59 3.30
N LEU A 222 6.91 13.28 2.79
CA LEU A 222 5.73 12.64 2.21
C LEU A 222 5.92 12.21 0.75
N ARG A 223 6.70 12.95 -0.05
CA ARG A 223 6.90 12.66 -1.48
C ARG A 223 7.63 11.32 -1.71
N PRO A 224 8.71 10.98 -0.98
CA PRO A 224 9.32 9.65 -1.08
C PRO A 224 8.34 8.50 -0.89
N VAL A 225 7.47 8.61 0.12
CA VAL A 225 6.45 7.59 0.40
C VAL A 225 5.37 7.58 -0.67
N HIS A 226 4.99 8.74 -1.20
CA HIS A 226 4.04 8.85 -2.31
C HIS A 226 4.55 8.14 -3.57
N VAL A 227 5.81 8.38 -3.96
CA VAL A 227 6.43 7.75 -5.14
C VAL A 227 6.43 6.22 -4.99
N LEU A 228 6.80 5.70 -3.82
CA LEU A 228 6.74 4.25 -3.56
C LEU A 228 5.31 3.71 -3.62
N LEU A 229 4.32 4.45 -3.11
CA LEU A 229 2.92 4.06 -3.24
C LEU A 229 2.49 3.99 -4.71
N GLU A 230 2.92 4.93 -5.56
CA GLU A 230 2.62 4.88 -6.99
C GLU A 230 3.33 3.69 -7.67
N GLU A 231 4.61 3.48 -7.39
CA GLU A 231 5.40 2.38 -7.97
C GLU A 231 4.81 0.99 -7.66
N PHE A 232 4.31 0.79 -6.44
CA PHE A 232 3.79 -0.51 -5.99
C PHE A 232 2.27 -0.67 -6.11
N CYS A 233 1.51 0.41 -6.29
CA CYS A 233 0.04 0.37 -6.28
C CYS A 233 -0.62 0.83 -7.60
N CYS A 234 0.15 1.17 -8.63
CA CYS A 234 -0.44 1.48 -9.94
C CYS A 234 -1.31 0.32 -10.46
N ASP A 235 -2.49 0.67 -11.00
CA ASP A 235 -3.42 -0.27 -11.62
C ASP A 235 -2.71 -1.11 -12.70
N ALA A 236 -3.24 -2.31 -12.96
CA ALA A 236 -2.72 -3.39 -13.82
C ALA A 236 -2.17 -3.00 -15.23
N LYS A 237 -2.31 -1.74 -15.66
CA LYS A 237 -1.72 -1.18 -16.88
C LYS A 237 -0.29 -0.66 -16.71
N CYS A 238 0.10 -0.23 -15.50
CA CYS A 238 1.48 0.13 -15.15
C CYS A 238 2.02 -1.01 -14.30
N GLY A 239 2.77 -1.93 -14.90
CA GLY A 239 3.23 -3.15 -14.22
C GLY A 239 3.80 -2.85 -12.83
N ALA A 240 3.09 -3.32 -11.80
CA ALA A 240 3.50 -3.13 -10.41
C ALA A 240 4.92 -3.65 -10.20
N GLN A 241 5.70 -2.95 -9.37
CA GLN A 241 7.07 -3.36 -9.08
C GLN A 241 7.13 -4.81 -8.54
N PRO A 242 8.10 -5.61 -8.99
CA PRO A 242 8.24 -6.98 -8.52
C PRO A 242 8.61 -7.03 -7.04
N LEU A 243 8.35 -8.19 -6.42
CA LEU A 243 8.63 -8.44 -5.01
C LEU A 243 10.10 -8.18 -4.61
N SER A 244 11.03 -8.33 -5.57
CA SER A 244 12.46 -8.08 -5.39
C SER A 244 12.83 -6.62 -5.11
N GLU A 245 11.96 -5.67 -5.46
CA GLU A 245 12.14 -4.23 -5.25
C GLU A 245 11.83 -3.78 -3.82
N VAL A 246 11.16 -4.62 -3.02
CA VAL A 246 10.72 -4.22 -1.68
C VAL A 246 11.91 -3.92 -0.76
N TYR A 247 12.89 -4.82 -0.69
CA TYR A 247 14.11 -4.61 0.11
C TYR A 247 14.86 -3.31 -0.26
N PRO A 248 15.27 -3.09 -1.52
CA PRO A 248 16.02 -1.88 -1.87
C PRO A 248 15.18 -0.60 -1.73
N SER A 249 13.85 -0.68 -1.83
CA SER A 249 12.97 0.48 -1.63
C SER A 249 13.04 1.02 -0.20
N PHE A 250 13.12 0.16 0.82
CA PHE A 250 13.32 0.60 2.21
C PHE A 250 14.70 1.20 2.45
N THR A 251 15.74 0.62 1.85
CA THR A 251 17.10 1.17 1.91
C THR A 251 17.17 2.55 1.25
N ARG A 252 16.54 2.70 0.08
CA ARG A 252 16.43 3.97 -0.64
C ARG A 252 15.68 5.02 0.17
N LEU A 253 14.53 4.66 0.75
CA LEU A 253 13.73 5.56 1.59
C LEU A 253 14.52 6.06 2.81
N THR A 254 15.21 5.14 3.49
CA THR A 254 16.08 5.47 4.64
C THR A 254 17.21 6.41 4.22
N GLY A 255 17.86 6.14 3.07
CA GLY A 255 18.92 6.97 2.52
C GLY A 255 18.46 8.39 2.15
N GLN A 256 17.25 8.53 1.60
CA GLN A 256 16.64 9.82 1.26
C GLN A 256 16.41 10.68 2.51
N PHE A 257 15.83 10.11 3.57
CA PHE A 257 15.63 10.85 4.83
C PHE A 257 16.95 11.25 5.49
N THR A 258 17.94 10.37 5.47
CA THR A 258 19.26 10.63 6.07
C THR A 258 19.99 11.77 5.36
N SER A 259 19.92 11.77 4.03
CA SER A 259 20.60 12.75 3.17
C SER A 259 19.88 14.10 3.07
N SER A 260 18.66 14.21 3.61
CA SER A 260 17.86 15.42 3.46
C SER A 260 18.49 16.64 4.15
N PRO A 261 18.58 17.81 3.48
CA PRO A 261 19.07 19.04 4.09
C PRO A 261 17.99 19.79 4.89
N LEU A 262 16.70 19.46 4.70
CA LEU A 262 15.57 20.20 5.32
C LEU A 262 15.14 19.61 6.68
N LEU A 263 15.68 18.44 7.03
CA LEU A 263 15.37 17.72 8.27
C LEU A 263 16.48 17.92 9.29
N VAL A 264 16.11 18.16 10.55
CA VAL A 264 17.09 18.23 11.64
C VAL A 264 17.55 16.82 12.07
N PRO A 265 18.72 16.65 12.72
CA PRO A 265 19.25 15.33 13.08
C PRO A 265 18.27 14.45 13.85
N GLU A 266 17.52 15.03 14.79
CA GLU A 266 16.53 14.32 15.61
C GLU A 266 15.38 13.76 14.75
N GLU A 267 14.89 14.55 13.80
CA GLU A 267 13.85 14.13 12.85
C GLU A 267 14.35 12.97 11.98
N LYS A 268 15.62 13.01 11.54
CA LYS A 268 16.22 11.94 10.74
C LYS A 268 16.28 10.63 11.51
N VAL A 269 16.77 10.65 12.75
CA VAL A 269 16.86 9.45 13.60
C VAL A 269 15.49 8.84 13.85
N GLN A 270 14.49 9.67 14.14
CA GLN A 270 13.12 9.20 14.37
C GLN A 270 12.49 8.63 13.09
N LEU A 271 12.70 9.25 11.92
CA LEU A 271 12.23 8.70 10.64
C LEU A 271 12.89 7.36 10.33
N GLN A 272 14.21 7.23 10.53
CA GLN A 272 14.91 5.96 10.37
C GLN A 272 14.31 4.88 11.28
N ALA A 273 14.00 5.21 12.54
CA ALA A 273 13.36 4.28 13.47
C ALA A 273 11.96 3.85 12.99
N LEU A 274 11.14 4.78 12.50
CA LEU A 274 9.81 4.48 11.95
C LEU A 274 9.89 3.59 10.70
N VAL A 275 10.80 3.90 9.78
CA VAL A 275 11.03 3.11 8.57
C VAL A 275 11.51 1.71 8.94
N ARG A 276 12.46 1.60 9.87
CA ARG A 276 12.95 0.32 10.39
C ARG A 276 11.85 -0.51 11.03
N GLN A 277 10.97 0.10 11.81
CA GLN A 277 9.83 -0.59 12.42
C GLN A 277 8.90 -1.17 11.34
N GLN A 278 8.60 -0.41 10.28
CA GLN A 278 7.76 -0.93 9.19
C GLN A 278 8.47 -2.02 8.40
N TYR A 279 9.76 -1.84 8.15
CA TYR A 279 10.62 -2.85 7.53
C TYR A 279 10.59 -4.17 8.31
N GLU A 280 10.80 -4.17 9.62
CA GLU A 280 10.80 -5.39 10.44
C GLU A 280 9.42 -6.09 10.48
N ASN A 281 8.34 -5.30 10.45
CA ASN A 281 6.97 -5.82 10.45
C ASN A 281 6.57 -6.47 9.12
N MET A 282 7.03 -5.91 8.01
CA MET A 282 6.59 -6.31 6.66
C MET A 282 7.56 -7.27 5.98
N LEU A 283 8.88 -7.11 6.18
CA LEU A 283 9.87 -7.89 5.47
C LEU A 283 9.81 -9.36 5.89
N GLY A 284 9.69 -10.26 4.92
CA GLY A 284 9.61 -11.70 5.12
C GLY A 284 10.45 -12.45 4.10
N PRO A 285 10.54 -13.79 4.21
CA PRO A 285 11.39 -14.61 3.35
C PRO A 285 11.12 -14.41 1.86
N ALA A 286 9.87 -14.19 1.47
CA ALA A 286 9.51 -13.98 0.07
C ALA A 286 10.21 -12.74 -0.53
N HIS A 287 10.21 -11.61 0.19
CA HIS A 287 10.90 -10.38 -0.23
C HIS A 287 12.41 -10.59 -0.42
N LEU A 288 13.03 -11.27 0.55
CA LEU A 288 14.47 -11.48 0.58
C LEU A 288 14.92 -12.48 -0.49
N LEU A 289 14.19 -13.59 -0.64
CA LEU A 289 14.44 -14.56 -1.70
C LEU A 289 14.21 -13.94 -3.08
N ALA A 290 13.19 -13.10 -3.26
CA ALA A 290 12.97 -12.39 -4.52
C ALA A 290 14.16 -11.50 -4.86
N ASN A 291 14.68 -10.74 -3.90
CA ASN A 291 15.87 -9.91 -4.15
C ASN A 291 17.13 -10.76 -4.43
N LEU A 292 17.30 -11.89 -3.74
CA LEU A 292 18.42 -12.81 -3.96
C LEU A 292 18.38 -13.46 -5.36
N LEU A 293 17.18 -13.78 -5.85
CA LEU A 293 16.94 -14.50 -7.11
C LEU A 293 16.61 -13.59 -8.29
N ASP A 294 16.59 -12.27 -8.12
CA ASP A 294 16.47 -11.32 -9.22
C ASP A 294 17.84 -11.13 -9.87
N PRO A 295 18.02 -11.40 -11.18
CA PRO A 295 19.30 -11.24 -11.86
C PRO A 295 19.88 -9.82 -11.79
N VAL A 296 19.04 -8.79 -11.58
CA VAL A 296 19.48 -7.40 -11.45
C VAL A 296 20.10 -7.14 -10.07
N PHE A 297 19.50 -7.71 -9.02
CA PHE A 297 19.89 -7.45 -7.64
C PHE A 297 20.89 -8.47 -7.12
N VAL A 298 20.57 -9.76 -7.20
CA VAL A 298 21.45 -10.85 -6.77
C VAL A 298 21.84 -10.70 -5.29
N GLY A 299 20.91 -10.26 -4.45
CA GLY A 299 21.14 -10.00 -3.02
C GLY A 299 22.07 -8.81 -2.77
N GLN A 300 22.08 -7.82 -3.68
CA GLN A 300 22.86 -6.60 -3.52
C GLN A 300 22.50 -5.89 -2.21
N ASP A 301 23.53 -5.35 -1.54
CA ASP A 301 23.43 -4.61 -0.28
C ASP A 301 22.86 -5.42 0.90
N PHE A 302 22.85 -6.76 0.81
CA PHE A 302 22.61 -7.60 1.97
C PHE A 302 23.80 -7.53 2.94
N PRO A 303 23.54 -7.27 4.24
CA PRO A 303 24.47 -7.63 5.30
C PRO A 303 24.88 -9.10 5.19
N ALA A 304 26.14 -9.41 5.53
CA ALA A 304 26.70 -10.75 5.35
C ALA A 304 25.90 -11.83 6.12
N ASP A 305 25.48 -11.51 7.35
CA ASP A 305 24.61 -12.32 8.20
C ASP A 305 23.25 -12.55 7.55
N LEU A 306 22.59 -11.48 7.08
CA LEU A 306 21.30 -11.59 6.40
C LEU A 306 21.40 -12.45 5.15
N LYS A 307 22.47 -12.30 4.36
CA LYS A 307 22.66 -13.09 3.14
C LYS A 307 22.76 -14.58 3.44
N VAL A 308 23.56 -14.95 4.44
CA VAL A 308 23.71 -16.34 4.87
C VAL A 308 22.37 -16.91 5.34
N ASP A 309 21.59 -16.14 6.10
CA ASP A 309 20.26 -16.56 6.56
C ASP A 309 19.28 -16.82 5.40
N VAL A 310 19.30 -15.96 4.38
CA VAL A 310 18.44 -16.11 3.20
C VAL A 310 18.87 -17.29 2.34
N GLU A 311 20.18 -17.50 2.16
CA GLU A 311 20.73 -18.67 1.49
C GLU A 311 20.37 -19.97 2.23
N ASN A 312 20.51 -20.00 3.56
CA ASN A 312 20.09 -21.13 4.36
C ASN A 312 18.58 -21.41 4.22
N LYS A 313 17.74 -20.37 4.18
CA LYS A 313 16.28 -20.50 3.93
C LYS A 313 15.98 -21.05 2.53
N LEU A 314 16.75 -20.65 1.51
CA LEU A 314 16.61 -21.20 0.16
C LEU A 314 16.93 -22.70 0.14
N LEU A 315 18.07 -23.09 0.75
CA LEU A 315 18.57 -24.46 0.73
C LEU A 315 17.76 -25.41 1.63
N SER A 316 17.11 -24.88 2.67
CA SER A 316 16.19 -25.65 3.53
C SER A 316 14.75 -25.69 3.01
N SER A 317 14.48 -25.14 1.82
CA SER A 317 13.13 -25.11 1.26
C SER A 317 12.60 -26.50 0.91
N VAL A 318 11.29 -26.68 1.08
CA VAL A 318 10.59 -27.91 0.68
C VAL A 318 10.10 -27.84 -0.77
N ASN A 319 9.74 -29.01 -1.30
CA ASN A 319 9.10 -29.13 -2.61
C ASN A 319 7.71 -28.47 -2.62
N ALA A 320 7.16 -28.19 -3.80
CA ALA A 320 5.90 -27.43 -3.92
C ALA A 320 4.69 -28.14 -3.30
N ASN A 321 4.76 -29.46 -3.22
CA ASN A 321 3.81 -30.33 -2.53
C ASN A 321 4.04 -30.41 -1.00
N GLY A 322 5.02 -29.68 -0.45
CA GLY A 322 5.36 -29.69 0.97
C GLY A 322 6.27 -30.83 1.42
N THR A 323 6.70 -31.72 0.53
CA THR A 323 7.61 -32.81 0.91
C THR A 323 9.03 -32.30 1.10
N ALA A 324 9.76 -32.87 2.07
CA ALA A 324 11.17 -32.61 2.22
C ALA A 324 11.94 -32.97 0.95
N ARG A 325 12.94 -32.14 0.60
CA ARG A 325 13.84 -32.43 -0.52
C ARG A 325 14.74 -33.61 -0.19
N THR A 326 15.04 -34.43 -1.19
CA THR A 326 16.06 -35.47 -1.06
C THR A 326 17.45 -34.82 -0.98
N LYS A 327 18.44 -35.57 -0.45
CA LYS A 327 19.83 -35.07 -0.39
C LYS A 327 20.35 -34.66 -1.78
N THR A 328 20.03 -35.44 -2.81
CA THR A 328 20.41 -35.17 -4.20
C THR A 328 19.74 -33.91 -4.74
N GLU A 329 18.45 -33.68 -4.44
CA GLU A 329 17.75 -32.44 -4.82
C GLU A 329 18.35 -31.21 -4.14
N THR A 330 18.72 -31.32 -2.87
CA THR A 330 19.37 -30.23 -2.12
C THR A 330 20.75 -29.90 -2.68
N GLU A 331 21.56 -30.92 -3.01
CA GLU A 331 22.86 -30.73 -3.67
C GLU A 331 22.70 -30.09 -5.05
N ALA A 332 21.72 -30.54 -5.84
CA ALA A 332 21.41 -29.96 -7.14
C ALA A 332 20.97 -28.48 -7.02
N LEU A 333 20.10 -28.16 -6.05
CA LEU A 333 19.67 -26.78 -5.79
C LEU A 333 20.86 -25.89 -5.43
N TYR A 334 21.78 -26.37 -4.59
CA TYR A 334 22.99 -25.63 -4.21
C TYR A 334 23.91 -25.37 -5.43
N MET A 335 24.14 -26.40 -6.26
CA MET A 335 24.94 -26.26 -7.48
C MET A 335 24.31 -25.26 -8.45
N GLN A 336 23.00 -25.35 -8.67
CA GLN A 336 22.25 -24.45 -9.54
C GLN A 336 22.25 -23.01 -9.02
N TYR A 337 22.06 -22.81 -7.71
CA TYR A 337 22.16 -21.50 -7.07
C TYR A 337 23.54 -20.87 -7.27
N THR A 338 24.60 -21.66 -7.07
CA THR A 338 25.98 -21.21 -7.26
C THR A 338 26.25 -20.80 -8.70
N ASP A 339 25.84 -21.63 -9.67
CA ASP A 339 25.99 -21.33 -11.09
C ASP A 339 25.19 -20.09 -11.52
N PHE A 340 23.96 -19.94 -11.02
CA PHE A 340 23.15 -18.73 -11.22
C PHE A 340 23.85 -17.48 -10.69
N GLN A 341 24.36 -17.51 -9.47
CA GLN A 341 25.07 -16.38 -8.86
C GLN A 341 26.29 -15.96 -9.68
N ILE A 342 27.06 -16.93 -10.20
CA ILE A 342 28.20 -16.66 -11.07
C ILE A 342 27.73 -16.01 -12.38
N ALA A 343 26.73 -16.62 -13.04
CA ALA A 343 26.22 -16.14 -14.32
C ALA A 343 25.61 -14.73 -14.22
N ALA A 344 24.78 -14.46 -13.21
CA ALA A 344 24.13 -13.17 -13.01
C ALA A 344 25.14 -12.06 -12.67
N ARG A 345 26.14 -12.35 -11.82
CA ARG A 345 27.21 -11.37 -11.52
C ARG A 345 28.07 -11.08 -12.73
N HIS A 346 28.43 -12.09 -13.51
CA HIS A 346 29.21 -11.91 -14.74
C HIS A 346 28.47 -11.00 -15.75
N GLN A 347 27.15 -11.18 -15.90
CA GLN A 347 26.33 -10.29 -16.74
C GLN A 347 26.34 -8.85 -16.22
N LYS A 348 26.28 -8.66 -14.91
CA LYS A 348 26.30 -7.33 -14.28
C LYS A 348 27.64 -6.61 -14.41
N THR A 349 28.77 -7.33 -14.37
CA THR A 349 30.12 -6.72 -14.35
C THR A 349 30.76 -6.56 -15.72
N SER A 350 30.39 -7.38 -16.71
CA SER A 350 31.15 -7.48 -17.97
C SER A 350 30.94 -6.30 -18.94
N ASN A 351 30.22 -5.24 -18.58
CA ASN A 351 29.81 -4.09 -19.44
C ASN A 351 29.09 -4.47 -20.75
N ALA A 352 29.05 -5.74 -21.12
CA ALA A 352 28.19 -6.31 -22.13
C ALA A 352 26.82 -6.54 -21.49
N ASP A 353 26.05 -5.45 -21.30
CA ASP A 353 24.63 -5.51 -20.95
C ASP A 353 23.93 -6.36 -22.02
N SER A 354 23.88 -7.68 -21.78
CA SER A 354 23.24 -8.63 -22.66
C SER A 354 21.81 -8.15 -22.90
N PHE A 355 21.26 -8.42 -24.09
CA PHE A 355 19.91 -7.98 -24.42
C PHE A 355 18.90 -8.36 -23.33
N VAL A 356 19.01 -9.57 -22.79
CA VAL A 356 18.17 -10.08 -21.69
C VAL A 356 18.36 -9.27 -20.40
N PHE A 357 19.60 -8.99 -20.00
CA PHE A 357 19.89 -8.23 -18.79
C PHE A 357 19.39 -6.78 -18.89
N ARG A 358 19.56 -6.15 -20.06
CA ARG A 358 19.03 -4.80 -20.32
C ARG A 358 17.50 -4.77 -20.21
N MET A 359 16.83 -5.75 -20.79
CA MET A 359 15.36 -5.88 -20.70
C MET A 359 14.89 -6.05 -19.25
N LEU A 360 15.65 -6.76 -18.41
CA LEU A 360 15.36 -6.91 -16.98
C LEU A 360 15.57 -5.63 -16.19
N LYS A 361 16.66 -4.89 -16.48
CA LYS A 361 16.99 -3.61 -15.85
C LYS A 361 15.97 -2.52 -16.19
N GLU A 362 15.52 -2.49 -17.44
CA GLU A 362 14.46 -1.60 -17.91
C GLU A 362 13.05 -2.07 -17.52
N ARG A 363 12.92 -3.19 -16.79
CA ARG A 363 11.66 -3.82 -16.39
C ARG A 363 10.69 -4.12 -17.55
N LYS A 364 11.20 -4.17 -18.79
CA LYS A 364 10.47 -4.66 -19.98
C LYS A 364 10.30 -6.17 -19.96
N LYS A 365 11.20 -6.88 -19.27
CA LYS A 365 11.07 -8.29 -18.91
C LYS A 365 10.98 -8.40 -17.39
N SER A 366 9.98 -9.09 -16.86
CA SER A 366 9.86 -9.30 -15.43
C SER A 366 10.79 -10.43 -14.95
N PRO A 367 11.19 -10.44 -13.66
CA PRO A 367 11.95 -11.56 -13.10
C PRO A 367 11.23 -12.91 -13.28
N LEU A 368 9.88 -12.95 -13.18
CA LEU A 368 9.11 -14.16 -13.45
C LEU A 368 9.30 -14.65 -14.89
N GLN A 369 9.21 -13.74 -15.87
CA GLN A 369 9.43 -14.08 -17.29
C GLN A 369 10.86 -14.56 -17.56
N TYR A 370 11.86 -14.02 -16.86
CA TYR A 370 13.23 -14.55 -16.92
C TYR A 370 13.29 -15.98 -16.42
N TRP A 371 12.73 -16.25 -15.24
CA TRP A 371 12.77 -17.60 -14.68
C TRP A 371 11.99 -18.60 -15.54
N LEU A 372 10.88 -18.21 -16.17
CA LEU A 372 10.12 -19.08 -17.06
C LEU A 372 10.85 -19.40 -18.39
N LEU A 373 11.68 -18.49 -18.91
CA LEU A 373 12.28 -18.62 -20.25
C LEU A 373 13.78 -18.91 -20.22
N ASP A 374 14.56 -18.12 -19.49
CA ASP A 374 16.03 -18.24 -19.44
C ASP A 374 16.49 -19.12 -18.27
N GLY A 375 15.66 -19.27 -17.24
CA GLY A 375 15.94 -20.05 -16.03
C GLY A 375 15.89 -21.57 -16.21
N LEU A 376 15.52 -22.07 -17.40
CA LEU A 376 15.27 -23.51 -17.67
C LEU A 376 16.46 -24.43 -17.38
N LYS A 377 17.69 -23.91 -17.45
CA LYS A 377 18.91 -24.66 -17.15
C LYS A 377 19.11 -24.93 -15.65
N TRP A 378 18.32 -24.29 -14.78
CA TRP A 378 18.35 -24.46 -13.33
C TRP A 378 16.97 -24.90 -12.81
N PRO A 379 16.52 -26.13 -13.10
CA PRO A 379 15.12 -26.54 -12.85
C PRO A 379 14.70 -26.50 -11.36
N GLU A 380 15.59 -26.87 -10.44
CA GLU A 380 15.29 -26.87 -9.00
C GLU A 380 15.18 -25.44 -8.46
N LEU A 381 16.09 -24.58 -8.91
CA LEU A 381 16.10 -23.16 -8.54
C LEU A 381 14.95 -22.40 -9.20
N GLN A 382 14.65 -22.72 -10.46
CA GLN A 382 13.54 -22.18 -11.23
C GLN A 382 12.22 -22.45 -10.52
N ALA A 383 11.98 -23.67 -10.04
CA ALA A 383 10.78 -24.00 -9.30
C ALA A 383 10.60 -23.11 -8.06
N VAL A 384 11.69 -22.85 -7.31
CA VAL A 384 11.64 -21.93 -6.17
C VAL A 384 11.38 -20.50 -6.62
N ALA A 385 12.13 -20.01 -7.61
CA ALA A 385 12.04 -18.65 -8.10
C ALA A 385 10.65 -18.32 -8.67
N CYS A 386 10.06 -19.23 -9.46
CA CYS A 386 8.71 -19.07 -10.00
C CYS A 386 7.66 -18.97 -8.90
N ARG A 387 7.76 -19.76 -7.81
CA ARG A 387 6.87 -19.61 -6.65
C ARG A 387 7.02 -18.24 -6.00
N VAL A 388 8.26 -17.77 -5.87
CA VAL A 388 8.55 -16.46 -5.26
C VAL A 388 8.01 -15.31 -6.12
N PHE A 389 8.31 -15.29 -7.41
CA PHE A 389 7.93 -14.19 -8.30
C PHE A 389 6.47 -14.23 -8.80
N SER A 390 5.72 -15.29 -8.48
CA SER A 390 4.27 -15.32 -8.68
C SER A 390 3.51 -14.53 -7.60
N MET A 391 4.16 -14.17 -6.49
CA MET A 391 3.56 -13.37 -5.43
C MET A 391 3.61 -11.87 -5.72
N SER A 392 2.59 -11.14 -5.26
CA SER A 392 2.55 -9.69 -5.30
C SER A 392 3.17 -9.07 -4.04
N ALA A 393 3.84 -7.93 -4.19
CA ALA A 393 4.31 -7.11 -3.06
C ALA A 393 3.16 -6.42 -2.29
N CYS A 394 2.02 -6.24 -2.96
CA CYS A 394 0.83 -5.60 -2.40
C CYS A 394 -0.37 -6.56 -2.44
N ILE A 395 -1.10 -6.64 -1.34
CA ILE A 395 -2.37 -7.36 -1.29
C ILE A 395 -3.43 -6.46 -1.94
N ALA A 396 -4.14 -6.98 -2.94
CA ALA A 396 -5.31 -6.31 -3.47
C ALA A 396 -6.42 -6.34 -2.41
N SER A 397 -6.85 -5.18 -1.93
CA SER A 397 -8.04 -5.13 -1.06
C SER A 397 -9.29 -5.47 -1.88
N SER A 398 -10.34 -5.97 -1.22
CA SER A 398 -11.65 -6.14 -1.87
C SER A 398 -12.14 -4.83 -2.49
N SER A 399 -11.87 -3.69 -1.84
CA SER A 399 -12.11 -2.36 -2.40
C SER A 399 -11.32 -2.07 -3.67
N ASP A 400 -10.06 -2.50 -3.76
CA ASP A 400 -9.24 -2.32 -4.97
C ASP A 400 -9.79 -3.17 -6.12
N LEU A 401 -10.23 -4.42 -5.84
CA LEU A 401 -10.86 -5.28 -6.84
C LEU A 401 -12.15 -4.65 -7.39
N PHE A 402 -12.98 -4.06 -6.53
CA PHE A 402 -14.23 -3.41 -6.95
C PHE A 402 -14.05 -1.95 -7.41
N SER A 403 -12.84 -1.39 -7.35
CA SER A 403 -12.59 0.02 -7.71
C SER A 403 -12.94 0.35 -9.17
N HIS A 404 -12.77 -0.63 -10.06
CA HIS A 404 -13.13 -0.55 -11.48
C HIS A 404 -14.60 -0.92 -11.76
N THR A 405 -15.37 -1.28 -10.74
CA THR A 405 -16.82 -1.46 -10.90
C THR A 405 -17.52 -0.12 -10.74
N ARG A 406 -18.65 0.07 -11.42
CA ARG A 406 -19.53 1.23 -11.19
C ARG A 406 -20.21 1.21 -9.81
N VAL A 407 -19.97 0.16 -9.02
CA VAL A 407 -20.59 -0.04 -7.71
C VAL A 407 -19.71 0.55 -6.62
N SER A 408 -20.27 1.48 -5.86
CA SER A 408 -19.56 2.07 -4.71
C SER A 408 -19.28 1.00 -3.65
N PRO A 409 -18.05 0.93 -3.08
CA PRO A 409 -17.73 0.03 -1.97
C PRO A 409 -18.64 0.21 -0.73
N ARG A 410 -19.23 1.39 -0.55
CA ARG A 410 -20.24 1.63 0.49
C ARG A 410 -21.51 0.83 0.22
N VAL A 411 -22.04 0.91 -1.00
CA VAL A 411 -23.24 0.16 -1.41
C VAL A 411 -23.03 -1.34 -1.26
N LEU A 412 -21.83 -1.86 -1.58
CA LEU A 412 -21.51 -3.27 -1.36
C LEU A 412 -21.58 -3.65 0.11
N ARG A 413 -21.02 -2.84 1.02
CA ARG A 413 -21.06 -3.13 2.47
C ARG A 413 -22.42 -2.92 3.10
N ASP A 414 -23.19 -1.95 2.61
CA ASP A 414 -24.50 -1.61 3.15
C ASP A 414 -25.55 -2.65 2.72
N LYS A 415 -25.35 -3.29 1.56
CA LYS A 415 -26.32 -4.25 0.98
C LYS A 415 -25.93 -5.72 1.06
N LEU A 416 -24.66 -6.04 1.31
CA LEU A 416 -24.18 -7.43 1.29
C LEU A 416 -23.50 -7.79 2.62
N GLU A 417 -23.71 -9.02 3.05
CA GLU A 417 -22.96 -9.60 4.15
C GLU A 417 -21.47 -9.76 3.79
N LEU A 418 -20.60 -9.66 4.80
CA LEU A 418 -19.14 -9.75 4.63
C LEU A 418 -18.72 -11.01 3.85
N ARG A 419 -19.33 -12.16 4.15
CA ARG A 419 -19.04 -13.44 3.48
C ARG A 419 -19.38 -13.42 1.99
N THR A 420 -20.42 -12.68 1.60
CA THR A 420 -20.82 -12.52 0.20
C THR A 420 -19.87 -11.59 -0.53
N ILE A 421 -19.41 -10.52 0.12
CA ILE A 421 -18.39 -9.61 -0.42
C ILE A 421 -17.08 -10.36 -0.67
N GLU A 422 -16.65 -11.21 0.27
CA GLU A 422 -15.45 -12.04 0.11
C GLU A 422 -15.56 -13.01 -1.06
N LYS A 423 -16.70 -13.69 -1.22
CA LYS A 423 -16.95 -14.57 -2.37
C LYS A 423 -16.91 -13.80 -3.70
N LEU A 424 -17.53 -12.63 -3.76
CA LEU A 424 -17.51 -11.79 -4.96
C LEU A 424 -16.09 -11.29 -5.28
N ALA A 425 -15.31 -10.93 -4.26
CA ALA A 425 -13.92 -10.54 -4.42
C ALA A 425 -13.08 -11.71 -4.97
N TYR A 426 -13.30 -12.92 -4.45
CA TYR A 426 -12.67 -14.15 -4.96
C TYR A 426 -13.03 -14.44 -6.41
N VAL A 427 -14.33 -14.42 -6.76
CA VAL A 427 -14.78 -14.66 -8.15
C VAL A 427 -14.15 -13.64 -9.10
N ARG A 428 -14.14 -12.36 -8.71
CA ARG A 428 -13.57 -11.29 -9.52
C ARG A 428 -12.05 -11.41 -9.68
N ALA A 429 -11.32 -11.70 -8.61
CA ALA A 429 -9.87 -11.90 -8.65
C ALA A 429 -9.51 -13.05 -9.60
N ASN A 430 -10.20 -14.19 -9.52
CA ASN A 430 -9.95 -15.32 -10.41
C ASN A 430 -10.35 -15.02 -11.86
N ALA A 431 -11.49 -14.35 -12.09
CA ALA A 431 -11.90 -13.95 -13.43
C ALA A 431 -10.87 -13.01 -14.09
N MET A 432 -10.31 -12.06 -13.34
CA MET A 432 -9.24 -11.20 -13.84
C MET A 432 -7.96 -11.99 -14.14
N GLN A 433 -7.58 -12.94 -13.29
CA GLN A 433 -6.41 -13.80 -13.55
C GLN A 433 -6.60 -14.67 -14.80
N LEU A 434 -7.80 -15.23 -15.01
CA LEU A 434 -8.13 -16.00 -16.20
C LEU A 434 -8.11 -15.12 -17.45
N GLN A 435 -8.69 -13.93 -17.42
CA GLN A 435 -8.64 -12.98 -18.53
C GLN A 435 -7.20 -12.55 -18.89
N LEU A 436 -6.34 -12.37 -17.89
CA LEU A 436 -4.92 -12.09 -18.10
C LEU A 436 -4.18 -13.29 -18.71
N ALA A 437 -4.53 -14.52 -18.30
CA ALA A 437 -3.99 -15.74 -18.87
C ALA A 437 -4.45 -15.96 -20.32
N GLU A 438 -5.74 -15.72 -20.61
CA GLU A 438 -6.33 -15.79 -21.95
C GLU A 438 -5.77 -14.73 -22.89
N GLY A 439 -5.62 -13.49 -22.42
CA GLY A 439 -5.00 -12.40 -23.20
C GLY A 439 -3.51 -12.59 -23.49
N SER A 440 -2.81 -13.39 -22.67
CA SER A 440 -1.39 -13.75 -22.88
C SER A 440 -1.22 -14.98 -23.78
N CYS A 441 -2.29 -15.78 -23.95
CA CYS A 441 -2.33 -16.98 -24.79
C CYS A 441 -3.31 -16.79 -25.97
N SER A 442 -2.91 -15.97 -26.95
CA SER A 442 -3.46 -15.99 -28.32
C SER A 442 -4.92 -15.51 -28.52
N GLY A 443 -5.09 -14.43 -29.30
CA GLY A 443 -6.06 -14.33 -30.42
C GLY A 443 -7.55 -14.71 -30.25
N ALA A 444 -8.08 -14.94 -29.05
CA ALA A 444 -9.46 -15.30 -28.84
C ALA A 444 -10.28 -14.08 -28.38
N MET A 445 -11.44 -13.90 -29.02
CA MET A 445 -12.34 -12.77 -28.85
C MET A 445 -12.52 -12.36 -27.39
N SER A 446 -12.36 -11.06 -27.13
CA SER A 446 -12.93 -10.41 -25.96
C SER A 446 -14.37 -10.85 -25.80
N LEU A 447 -14.65 -11.67 -24.78
CA LEU A 447 -16.00 -11.84 -24.26
C LEU A 447 -16.41 -10.48 -23.67
N GLY A 448 -16.87 -9.60 -24.55
CA GLY A 448 -17.68 -8.47 -24.18
C GLY A 448 -18.87 -9.04 -23.43
N LEU A 449 -18.91 -8.79 -22.13
CA LEU A 449 -20.16 -8.80 -21.39
C LEU A 449 -21.08 -7.86 -22.18
N TYR A 450 -21.98 -8.46 -22.97
CA TYR A 450 -22.99 -7.76 -23.72
C TYR A 450 -23.63 -6.74 -22.79
N SER A 451 -23.68 -5.51 -23.27
CA SER A 451 -24.55 -4.47 -22.73
C SER A 451 -25.93 -5.09 -22.56
N LEU A 452 -26.34 -5.36 -21.32
CA LEU A 452 -27.75 -5.47 -21.02
C LEU A 452 -28.32 -4.09 -21.36
N GLN A 453 -28.96 -4.02 -22.52
CA GLN A 453 -29.86 -2.91 -22.83
C GLN A 453 -30.86 -2.84 -21.69
N ASP A 454 -31.11 -1.61 -21.24
CA ASP A 454 -32.16 -1.29 -20.30
C ASP A 454 -33.51 -1.80 -20.85
N ASP A 455 -33.94 -2.97 -20.41
CA ASP A 455 -35.35 -3.33 -20.47
C ASP A 455 -36.04 -2.59 -19.31
N GLN A 456 -36.41 -1.35 -19.61
CA GLN A 456 -37.60 -0.74 -19.04
C GLN A 456 -38.76 -1.66 -19.41
N ASP A 457 -39.33 -2.36 -18.44
CA ASP A 457 -40.73 -2.81 -18.36
C ASP A 457 -40.84 -3.78 -17.17
N ALA A 458 -40.80 -3.21 -15.95
CA ALA A 458 -40.95 -3.95 -14.70
C ALA A 458 -42.16 -3.43 -13.90
N ASP A 459 -43.27 -3.12 -14.58
CA ASP A 459 -44.51 -2.67 -13.93
C ASP A 459 -45.78 -3.48 -14.29
N ASP A 460 -45.72 -4.54 -15.11
CA ASP A 460 -46.96 -5.21 -15.62
C ASP A 460 -47.12 -6.70 -15.23
N LEU A 461 -46.73 -7.12 -14.03
CA LEU A 461 -47.10 -8.45 -13.51
C LEU A 461 -47.44 -8.43 -12.01
N MET A 462 -48.46 -7.66 -11.67
CA MET A 462 -49.28 -7.87 -10.46
C MET A 462 -50.64 -8.38 -10.92
N ASP A 463 -50.79 -9.69 -11.07
CA ASP A 463 -52.07 -10.40 -10.94
C ASP A 463 -51.81 -11.91 -11.11
N PHE A 464 -51.69 -12.63 -10.00
CA PHE A 464 -52.09 -14.03 -9.95
C PHE A 464 -52.88 -14.24 -8.66
N ASP A 465 -54.19 -14.33 -8.87
CA ASP A 465 -55.20 -14.70 -7.89
C ASP A 465 -54.89 -16.04 -7.22
N ILE A 466 -55.19 -16.07 -5.92
CA ILE A 466 -55.23 -17.27 -5.10
C ILE A 466 -56.58 -17.94 -5.31
N SER A 467 -56.58 -19.10 -5.95
CA SER A 467 -57.59 -20.15 -5.77
C SER A 467 -57.03 -21.51 -6.14
#